data_AF-A0A4Y8Z287-F1
#
_entry.id   AF-A0A4Y8Z287-F1
#
_cell.length_a   1.000
_cell.length_b   1.000
_cell.length_c   1.000
_cell.angle_alpha   90.00
_cell.angle_beta   90.00
_cell.angle_gamma   90.00
#
_symmetry.space_group_name_H-M   'P 1'
#
loop_
_entity.id
_entity.type
_entity.pdbx_description
1 polymer ?
#
loop_
_entity_poly.entity_id
_entity_poly.type
_entity_poly.pdbx_seq_one_letter_code
_entity_poly.pdbx_strand_id
1 'polypeptide(L)'
;MTNSWKLLCASAILVLLASCASSEIGKPRSMDSDEVTHNLQRITFTIPDGFAFEQGATHSEFSGQPAWSARFDAPNELGNGLTPSAANPSYPPLRPFTCQSVPPGSWTSVNFTCESEMLSTSAEPKSTTDPVTVLLTRDGQRSSLYIYCQGH
;
A
#
# COMPACT_ATOMS: atom_id res chain seq x y z
N MET A 1 51.16 -50.22 -6.36
CA MET A 1 51.12 -49.72 -7.75
C MET A 1 49.75 -49.11 -7.98
N THR A 2 49.76 -47.80 -8.21
CA THR A 2 48.63 -46.92 -8.47
C THR A 2 47.92 -47.25 -9.79
N ASN A 3 46.60 -47.12 -9.86
CA ASN A 3 46.01 -46.45 -11.00
C ASN A 3 44.68 -45.77 -10.68
N SER A 4 44.72 -44.45 -10.84
CA SER A 4 43.63 -43.49 -10.80
C SER A 4 42.68 -43.67 -11.98
N TRP A 5 41.37 -43.52 -11.75
CA TRP A 5 40.50 -42.95 -12.78
C TRP A 5 39.52 -41.97 -12.14
N LYS A 6 39.65 -40.71 -12.54
CA LYS A 6 38.86 -39.57 -12.07
C LYS A 6 37.47 -39.63 -12.70
N LEU A 7 36.42 -39.70 -11.88
CA LEU A 7 35.04 -39.53 -12.34
C LEU A 7 34.58 -38.10 -12.03
N LEU A 8 34.70 -37.29 -13.08
CA LEU A 8 33.81 -36.21 -13.54
C LEU A 8 32.87 -35.55 -12.51
N CYS A 9 33.20 -34.30 -12.19
CA CYS A 9 32.29 -33.33 -11.58
C CYS A 9 31.06 -33.08 -12.47
N ALA A 10 29.88 -33.49 -12.02
CA ALA A 10 28.62 -33.03 -12.59
C ALA A 10 28.23 -31.71 -11.91
N SER A 11 28.63 -30.59 -12.52
CA SER A 11 28.08 -29.28 -12.18
C SER A 11 26.61 -29.23 -12.59
N ALA A 12 25.71 -29.32 -11.60
CA ALA A 12 24.31 -28.99 -11.79
C ALA A 12 24.18 -27.47 -11.92
N ILE A 13 24.11 -27.00 -13.17
CA ILE A 13 23.75 -25.61 -13.47
C ILE A 13 22.26 -25.47 -13.19
N LEU A 14 21.89 -24.93 -12.03
CA LEU A 14 20.54 -24.46 -11.76
C LEU A 14 20.29 -23.23 -12.62
N VAL A 15 19.56 -23.41 -13.73
CA VAL A 15 19.02 -22.30 -14.52
C VAL A 15 17.83 -21.73 -13.75
N LEU A 16 18.08 -20.68 -12.95
CA LEU A 16 17.01 -19.84 -12.41
C LEU A 16 16.37 -19.10 -13.58
N LEU A 17 15.26 -19.62 -14.07
CA LEU A 17 14.37 -18.90 -14.98
C LEU A 17 13.76 -17.73 -14.21
N ALA A 18 14.39 -16.56 -14.31
CA ALA A 18 13.75 -15.31 -13.97
C ALA A 18 12.57 -15.12 -14.92
N SER A 19 11.38 -15.50 -14.47
CA SER A 19 10.12 -15.16 -15.11
C SER A 19 9.96 -13.64 -15.02
N CYS A 20 10.44 -12.93 -16.04
CA CYS A 20 10.00 -11.56 -16.30
C CYS A 20 8.52 -11.62 -16.68
N ALA A 21 7.64 -11.60 -15.69
CA ALA A 21 6.22 -11.39 -15.91
C ALA A 21 6.07 -9.99 -16.51
N SER A 22 5.76 -9.93 -17.81
CA SER A 22 5.36 -8.70 -18.46
C SER A 22 4.04 -8.27 -17.85
N SER A 23 4.08 -7.31 -16.92
CA SER A 23 2.88 -6.72 -16.36
C SER A 23 2.06 -6.09 -17.50
N GLU A 24 0.88 -6.64 -17.77
CA GLU A 24 -0.06 -6.08 -18.75
C GLU A 24 -0.39 -4.64 -18.32
N ILE A 25 0.04 -3.68 -19.14
CA ILE A 25 -0.18 -2.26 -18.91
C ILE A 25 -1.69 -2.00 -18.83
N GLY A 26 -2.14 -1.41 -17.72
CA GLY A 26 -3.52 -0.95 -17.56
C GLY A 26 -4.53 -2.00 -17.07
N LYS A 27 -4.10 -3.10 -16.44
CA LYS A 27 -4.99 -3.94 -15.61
C LYS A 27 -4.74 -3.72 -14.13
N PRO A 28 -5.80 -3.74 -13.28
CA PRO A 28 -5.63 -3.76 -11.83
C PRO A 28 -4.76 -4.93 -11.41
N ARG A 29 -3.81 -4.70 -10.52
CA ARG A 29 -2.95 -5.75 -9.97
C ARG A 29 -2.64 -5.51 -8.50
N SER A 30 -2.28 -6.57 -7.79
CA SER A 30 -1.71 -6.44 -6.46
C SER A 30 -0.36 -5.72 -6.52
N MET A 31 -0.05 -4.98 -5.46
CA MET A 31 1.23 -4.34 -5.23
C MET A 31 1.89 -4.99 -4.02
N ASP A 32 3.21 -5.09 -4.06
CA ASP A 32 4.01 -5.49 -2.90
C ASP A 32 4.39 -4.26 -2.05
N SER A 33 5.03 -4.53 -0.91
CA SER A 33 5.44 -3.49 0.06
C SER A 33 6.45 -2.51 -0.53
N ASP A 34 7.33 -2.93 -1.44
CA ASP A 34 8.38 -2.08 -2.00
C ASP A 34 7.78 -1.08 -2.98
N GLU A 35 6.84 -1.53 -3.81
CA GLU A 35 6.10 -0.65 -4.72
C GLU A 35 5.23 0.36 -3.95
N VAL A 36 4.52 -0.09 -2.92
CA VAL A 36 3.72 0.80 -2.08
C VAL A 36 4.62 1.83 -1.38
N THR A 37 5.77 1.40 -0.85
CA THR A 37 6.76 2.31 -0.24
C THR A 37 7.27 3.35 -1.25
N HIS A 38 7.56 2.95 -2.48
CA HIS A 38 7.95 3.88 -3.54
C HIS A 38 6.84 4.92 -3.82
N ASN A 39 5.59 4.48 -3.88
CA ASN A 39 4.47 5.40 -4.11
C ASN A 39 4.19 6.33 -2.93
N LEU A 40 4.37 5.86 -1.69
CA LEU A 40 4.27 6.68 -0.48
C LEU A 40 5.32 7.82 -0.47
N GLN A 41 6.56 7.52 -0.88
CA GLN A 41 7.60 8.52 -1.03
C GLN A 41 7.21 9.60 -2.05
N ARG A 42 6.57 9.21 -3.17
CA ARG A 42 6.11 10.15 -4.20
C ARG A 42 5.04 11.11 -3.70
N ILE A 43 4.15 10.66 -2.81
CA ILE A 43 3.12 11.52 -2.20
C ILE A 43 3.59 12.19 -0.90
N THR A 44 4.85 11.96 -0.50
CA THR A 44 5.41 12.49 0.77
C THR A 44 4.56 12.07 1.98
N PHE A 45 4.05 10.83 1.98
CA PHE A 45 3.31 10.27 3.11
C PHE A 45 4.17 9.25 3.86
N THR A 46 4.25 9.39 5.17
CA THR A 46 4.96 8.50 6.08
C THR A 46 3.98 7.59 6.80
N ILE A 47 4.19 6.28 6.70
CA ILE A 47 3.45 5.32 7.50
C ILE A 47 3.95 5.42 8.95
N PRO A 48 3.06 5.62 9.94
CA PRO A 48 3.50 5.76 11.32
C PRO A 48 4.03 4.44 11.89
N ASP A 49 4.95 4.54 12.84
CA ASP A 49 5.48 3.37 13.54
C ASP A 49 4.35 2.53 14.16
N GLY A 50 4.46 1.20 14.01
CA GLY A 50 3.48 0.23 14.47
C GLY A 50 2.41 -0.15 13.44
N PHE A 51 2.33 0.55 12.31
CA PHE A 51 1.52 0.14 11.16
C PHE A 51 2.34 -0.75 10.20
N ALA A 52 1.86 -1.95 9.95
CA ALA A 52 2.49 -2.92 9.05
C ALA A 52 1.72 -3.01 7.73
N PHE A 53 2.44 -3.17 6.62
CA PHE A 53 1.82 -3.35 5.31
C PHE A 53 1.04 -4.66 5.24
N GLU A 54 -0.20 -4.59 4.77
CA GLU A 54 -1.06 -5.77 4.61
C GLU A 54 -1.44 -6.02 3.16
N GLN A 55 -1.82 -4.96 2.44
CA GLN A 55 -2.34 -5.10 1.09
C GLN A 55 -2.13 -3.83 0.27
N GLY A 56 -1.85 -3.99 -1.02
CA GLY A 56 -1.78 -2.91 -2.00
C GLY A 56 -2.36 -3.35 -3.33
N ALA A 57 -2.97 -2.42 -4.06
CA ALA A 57 -3.52 -2.67 -5.39
C ALA A 57 -3.50 -1.42 -6.26
N THR A 58 -3.22 -1.59 -7.55
CA THR A 58 -3.41 -0.56 -8.58
C THR A 58 -4.79 -0.65 -9.20
N HIS A 59 -5.31 0.47 -9.68
CA HIS A 59 -6.59 0.59 -10.38
C HIS A 59 -6.38 1.32 -11.70
N SER A 60 -7.13 0.88 -12.70
CA SER A 60 -7.07 1.44 -14.04
C SER A 60 -8.20 2.44 -14.19
N GLU A 61 -7.93 3.70 -13.82
CA GLU A 61 -8.93 4.75 -13.86
C GLU A 61 -8.70 5.71 -15.05
N PHE A 62 -7.45 5.94 -15.50
CA PHE A 62 -7.12 6.80 -16.66
C PHE A 62 -5.81 6.39 -17.40
N SER A 63 -5.56 6.99 -18.57
CA SER A 63 -4.34 6.81 -19.37
C SER A 63 -3.19 7.66 -18.82
N GLY A 64 -2.61 7.24 -17.70
CA GLY A 64 -1.44 7.89 -17.10
C GLY A 64 -0.91 7.10 -15.90
N GLN A 65 -0.66 7.77 -14.77
CA GLN A 65 -0.29 7.09 -13.54
C GLN A 65 -1.52 6.36 -12.99
N PRO A 66 -1.47 5.02 -12.82
CA PRO A 66 -2.61 4.29 -12.28
C PRO A 66 -2.91 4.76 -10.86
N ALA A 67 -4.20 4.87 -10.55
CA ALA A 67 -4.64 5.03 -9.18
C ALA A 67 -4.17 3.83 -8.36
N TRP A 68 -4.02 3.99 -7.05
CA TRP A 68 -3.66 2.88 -6.19
C TRP A 68 -4.23 3.05 -4.80
N SER A 69 -4.37 1.93 -4.11
CA SER A 69 -4.77 1.88 -2.71
C SER A 69 -3.86 0.96 -1.92
N ALA A 70 -3.65 1.27 -0.65
CA ALA A 70 -2.95 0.39 0.28
C ALA A 70 -3.64 0.37 1.65
N ARG A 71 -3.49 -0.75 2.37
CA ARG A 71 -3.91 -0.94 3.76
C ARG A 71 -2.70 -1.30 4.61
N PHE A 72 -2.65 -0.67 5.78
CA PHE A 72 -1.71 -0.98 6.85
C PHE A 72 -2.47 -1.24 8.14
N ASP A 73 -2.14 -2.31 8.85
CA ASP A 73 -2.78 -2.68 10.10
C ASP A 73 -1.84 -2.42 11.30
N ALA A 74 -2.44 -2.07 12.43
CA ALA A 74 -1.76 -1.77 13.68
C ALA A 74 -2.61 -2.23 14.88
N PRO A 75 -2.02 -2.34 16.09
CA PRO A 75 -2.79 -2.48 17.32
C PRO A 75 -3.86 -1.38 17.48
N ASN A 76 -4.94 -1.72 18.19
CA ASN A 76 -6.12 -0.89 18.35
C ASN A 76 -5.81 0.51 18.98
N GLU A 77 -4.78 0.58 19.81
CA GLU A 77 -4.37 1.78 20.55
C GLU A 77 -3.89 2.91 19.63
N LEU A 78 -3.41 2.57 18.42
CA LEU A 78 -2.90 3.53 17.43
C LEU A 78 -4.00 4.14 16.54
N GLY A 79 -5.26 3.72 16.70
CA GLY A 79 -6.40 4.13 15.89
C GLY A 79 -7.04 5.48 16.22
N ASN A 80 -6.42 6.31 17.08
CA ASN A 80 -7.00 7.60 17.50
C ASN A 80 -6.72 8.77 16.53
N GLY A 81 -5.99 8.52 15.44
CA GLY A 81 -5.65 9.53 14.42
C GLY A 81 -4.55 10.52 14.80
N LEU A 82 -4.11 10.57 16.06
CA LEU A 82 -3.02 11.45 16.49
C LEU A 82 -1.69 11.00 15.90
N THR A 83 -1.39 9.70 15.97
CA THR A 83 -0.13 9.14 15.44
C THR A 83 -0.02 9.32 13.93
N PRO A 84 -1.05 9.00 13.10
CA PRO A 84 -1.01 9.30 11.67
C PRO A 84 -0.89 10.80 11.33
N SER A 85 -1.59 11.67 12.07
CA SER A 85 -1.53 13.11 11.83
C SER A 85 -0.16 13.70 12.21
N ALA A 86 0.46 13.22 13.30
CA ALA A 86 1.79 13.65 13.72
C ALA A 86 2.90 13.22 12.76
N ALA A 87 2.79 12.03 12.17
CA ALA A 87 3.72 11.55 11.16
C ALA A 87 3.62 12.30 9.82
N ASN A 88 2.48 12.97 9.56
CA ASN A 88 2.17 13.60 8.27
C ASN A 88 1.68 15.05 8.42
N PRO A 89 2.50 15.98 8.93
CA PRO A 89 2.07 17.36 9.23
C PRO A 89 1.74 18.21 7.99
N SER A 90 2.12 17.76 6.79
CA SER A 90 1.74 18.38 5.52
C SER A 90 0.30 18.07 5.10
N TYR A 91 -0.32 17.04 5.69
CA TYR A 91 -1.71 16.66 5.45
C TYR A 91 -2.64 17.33 6.46
N PRO A 92 -3.88 17.68 6.08
CA PRO A 92 -4.86 18.15 7.05
C PRO A 92 -5.10 17.08 8.13
N PRO A 93 -5.36 17.47 9.39
CA PRO A 93 -5.66 16.52 10.45
C PRO A 93 -6.86 15.63 10.11
N LEU A 94 -6.76 14.36 10.49
CA LEU A 94 -7.85 13.38 10.38
C LEU A 94 -9.12 13.88 11.11
N ARG A 95 -10.27 13.80 10.44
CA ARG A 95 -11.58 14.20 10.96
C ARG A 95 -12.58 13.05 10.95
N PRO A 96 -13.49 12.97 11.93
CA PRO A 96 -14.54 11.95 11.92
C PRO A 96 -15.37 11.95 10.64
N PHE A 97 -15.72 10.77 10.14
CA PHE A 97 -16.70 10.59 9.05
C PHE A 97 -17.57 9.35 9.32
N THR A 98 -18.64 9.17 8.55
CA THR A 98 -19.57 8.03 8.73
C THR A 98 -19.67 7.18 7.47
N CYS A 99 -20.22 5.97 7.59
CA CYS A 99 -20.40 5.06 6.47
C CYS A 99 -21.33 5.57 5.36
N GLN A 100 -22.14 6.60 5.64
CA GLN A 100 -22.97 7.26 4.64
C GLN A 100 -22.16 8.24 3.76
N SER A 101 -20.95 8.59 4.20
CA SER A 101 -20.08 9.57 3.56
C SER A 101 -18.66 9.02 3.35
N VAL A 102 -18.52 7.73 3.03
CA VAL A 102 -17.21 7.16 2.66
C VAL A 102 -16.68 7.94 1.46
N PRO A 103 -15.47 8.52 1.54
CA PRO A 103 -14.90 9.25 0.42
C PRO A 103 -14.77 8.36 -0.84
N PRO A 104 -14.87 8.93 -2.05
CA PRO A 104 -14.61 8.20 -3.28
C PRO A 104 -13.21 7.55 -3.28
N GLY A 105 -13.11 6.32 -3.78
CA GLY A 105 -11.87 5.57 -3.90
C GLY A 105 -12.10 4.08 -4.10
N SER A 106 -11.05 3.37 -4.52
CA SER A 106 -11.10 1.94 -4.84
C SER A 106 -10.83 1.05 -3.60
N TRP A 107 -11.59 1.27 -2.52
CA TRP A 107 -11.33 0.73 -1.18
C TRP A 107 -11.56 -0.78 -1.02
N THR A 108 -12.48 -1.36 -1.81
CA THR A 108 -12.80 -2.80 -1.74
C THR A 108 -11.62 -3.68 -2.13
N SER A 109 -10.71 -3.16 -2.96
CA SER A 109 -9.50 -3.85 -3.39
C SER A 109 -8.49 -4.10 -2.26
N VAL A 110 -8.60 -3.36 -1.16
CA VAL A 110 -7.77 -3.48 0.04
C VAL A 110 -8.59 -3.89 1.25
N ASN A 111 -9.71 -4.59 1.01
CA ASN A 111 -10.58 -5.15 2.05
C ASN A 111 -11.06 -4.11 3.09
N PHE A 112 -11.31 -2.88 2.64
CA PHE A 112 -11.93 -1.88 3.51
C PHE A 112 -13.32 -2.33 3.95
N THR A 113 -13.53 -2.30 5.26
CA THR A 113 -14.85 -2.43 5.88
C THR A 113 -15.15 -1.15 6.63
N CYS A 114 -16.37 -0.69 6.50
CA CYS A 114 -16.80 0.53 7.14
C CYS A 114 -17.15 0.27 8.61
N GLU A 115 -16.54 1.03 9.52
CA GLU A 115 -16.66 0.84 10.97
C GLU A 115 -17.37 2.03 11.64
N SER A 116 -17.72 1.89 12.92
CA SER A 116 -18.36 2.98 13.69
C SER A 116 -17.39 4.11 14.06
N GLU A 117 -16.12 3.78 14.30
CA GLU A 117 -15.05 4.73 14.59
C GLU A 117 -14.18 4.90 13.34
N MET A 118 -14.39 5.99 12.61
CA MET A 118 -13.57 6.28 11.44
C MET A 118 -13.16 7.73 11.35
N LEU A 119 -11.95 7.94 10.85
CA LEU A 119 -11.39 9.24 10.55
C LEU A 119 -10.93 9.31 9.11
N SER A 120 -11.02 10.48 8.49
CA SER A 120 -10.58 10.70 7.11
C SER A 120 -9.87 12.03 6.96
N THR A 121 -8.99 12.11 5.98
CA THR A 121 -8.43 13.36 5.47
C THR A 121 -8.19 13.22 3.97
N SER A 122 -8.17 14.35 3.28
CA SER A 122 -7.85 14.42 1.85
C SER A 122 -6.89 15.58 1.64
N ALA A 123 -5.91 15.37 0.76
CA ALA A 123 -4.97 16.42 0.37
C ALA A 123 -4.56 16.24 -1.09
N GLU A 124 -4.11 17.33 -1.70
CA GLU A 124 -3.34 17.31 -2.95
C GLU A 124 -1.88 17.54 -2.54
N PRO A 125 -1.05 16.48 -2.40
CA PRO A 125 0.31 16.62 -1.90
C PRO A 125 1.14 17.44 -2.88
N LYS A 126 1.95 18.40 -2.43
CA LYS A 126 2.69 19.32 -3.32
C LYS A 126 3.59 18.63 -4.38
N SER A 127 3.96 17.37 -4.15
CA SER A 127 4.78 16.57 -5.06
C SER A 127 4.01 15.95 -6.23
N THR A 128 2.69 15.97 -6.21
CA THR A 128 1.82 15.47 -7.29
C THR A 128 0.54 16.31 -7.41
N THR A 129 -0.14 16.25 -8.54
CA THR A 129 -1.50 16.79 -8.66
C THR A 129 -2.56 15.78 -8.24
N ASP A 130 -2.17 14.56 -7.88
CA ASP A 130 -3.08 13.47 -7.53
C ASP A 130 -3.70 13.70 -6.14
N PRO A 131 -5.03 13.76 -6.03
CA PRO A 131 -5.70 13.71 -4.74
C PRO A 131 -5.35 12.43 -3.99
N VAL A 132 -4.99 12.58 -2.73
CA VAL A 132 -4.75 11.50 -1.78
C VAL A 132 -5.79 11.56 -0.69
N THR A 133 -6.52 10.46 -0.52
CA THR A 133 -7.44 10.25 0.59
C THR A 133 -6.84 9.25 1.56
N VAL A 134 -6.91 9.56 2.85
CA VAL A 134 -6.47 8.68 3.93
C VAL A 134 -7.64 8.40 4.84
N LEU A 135 -7.91 7.12 5.12
CA LEU A 135 -8.91 6.68 6.09
C LEU A 135 -8.22 5.95 7.23
N LEU A 136 -8.70 6.14 8.44
CA LEU A 136 -8.33 5.35 9.60
C LEU A 136 -9.59 4.74 10.19
N THR A 137 -9.62 3.43 10.36
CA THR A 137 -10.73 2.72 11.00
C THR A 137 -10.25 1.93 12.20
N ARG A 138 -11.21 1.54 13.03
CA ARG A 138 -10.98 0.66 14.18
C ARG A 138 -12.13 -0.33 14.33
N ASP A 139 -11.82 -1.63 14.40
CA ASP A 139 -12.80 -2.72 14.54
C ASP A 139 -12.88 -3.28 15.99
N GLY A 140 -12.20 -2.62 16.93
CA GLY A 140 -12.10 -3.03 18.33
C GLY A 140 -11.00 -4.06 18.62
N GLN A 141 -10.37 -4.63 17.59
CA GLN A 141 -9.20 -5.51 17.71
C GLN A 141 -7.94 -4.87 17.13
N ARG A 142 -8.10 -4.11 16.04
CA ARG A 142 -7.01 -3.47 15.30
C ARG A 142 -7.44 -2.10 14.79
N SER A 143 -6.42 -1.33 14.43
CA SER A 143 -6.56 -0.10 13.66
C SER A 143 -6.08 -0.36 12.24
N SER A 144 -6.81 0.12 11.24
CA SER A 144 -6.39 -0.01 9.84
C SER A 144 -6.31 1.36 9.19
N LEU A 145 -5.14 1.68 8.63
CA LEU A 145 -4.87 2.88 7.85
C LEU A 145 -4.98 2.54 6.37
N TYR A 146 -5.88 3.21 5.67
CA TYR A 146 -6.10 3.06 4.25
C TYR A 146 -5.63 4.33 3.54
N ILE A 147 -4.96 4.15 2.42
CA ILE A 147 -4.49 5.25 1.57
C ILE A 147 -5.02 4.97 0.17
N TYR A 148 -5.57 5.99 -0.46
CA TYR A 148 -5.96 5.99 -1.86
C TYR A 148 -5.34 7.20 -2.55
N CYS A 149 -4.70 6.97 -3.68
CA CYS A 149 -4.18 8.00 -4.56
C CYS A 149 -4.86 7.85 -5.91
N GLN A 150 -5.53 8.91 -6.37
CA GLN A 150 -6.45 8.84 -7.52
C GLN A 150 -5.76 8.65 -8.88
N GLY A 151 -4.45 8.89 -8.97
CA GLY A 151 -3.73 8.88 -10.25
C GLY A 151 -4.24 9.96 -11.23
N HIS A 152 -3.57 10.09 -12.38
CA HIS A 152 -3.88 11.05 -13.45
C HIS A 152 -3.52 10.49 -14.82
#